data_AF-A0A380THP7-F1
#
_entry.id   AF-A0A380THP7-F1
#
_cell.length_a   1.000
_cell.length_b   1.000
_cell.length_c   1.000
_cell.angle_alpha   90.00
_cell.angle_beta   90.00
_cell.angle_gamma   90.00
#
_symmetry.space_group_name_H-M   'P 1'
#
loop_
_entity.id
_entity.type
_entity.pdbx_description
1 polymer ?
#
loop_
_entity_poly.entity_id
_entity_poly.type
_entity_poly.pdbx_seq_one_letter_code
_entity_poly.pdbx_strand_id
1 'polypeptide(L)'
;MGLTYHFSFSAPASVSAEQLAAFLEDVEGDARLMGFHPTTVVNGPFDTPERRNFARRVARGLTVEDDRLRGVKMPEKACWSSGDGYCRLAPEHGVLLVVTDERGCEVVFGFFRYPQMIRDRTGREIMTTPGEGAWTSGACVKSPDQRYRSIVRRFAAAGYLSSELDEFEPVGKR
;
A
#
# COMPACT_ATOMS: atom_id res chain seq x y z
N MET A 1 17.18 9.28 -16.36
CA MET A 1 16.01 8.62 -15.76
C MET A 1 16.34 7.13 -15.69
N GLY A 2 16.21 6.50 -14.52
CA GLY A 2 16.53 5.08 -14.33
C GLY A 2 15.26 4.23 -14.36
N LEU A 3 15.39 2.99 -14.84
CA LEU A 3 14.29 2.02 -14.91
C LEU A 3 13.72 1.72 -13.52
N THR A 4 12.42 1.49 -13.45
CA THR A 4 11.66 1.26 -12.23
C THR A 4 10.67 0.11 -12.42
N TYR A 5 10.51 -0.73 -11.39
CA TYR A 5 9.49 -1.76 -11.34
C TYR A 5 8.32 -1.27 -10.50
N HIS A 6 7.13 -1.15 -11.11
CA HIS A 6 5.91 -0.66 -10.49
C HIS A 6 4.93 -1.81 -10.28
N PHE A 7 4.30 -1.85 -9.11
CA PHE A 7 3.27 -2.84 -8.80
C PHE A 7 2.21 -2.26 -7.86
N SER A 8 0.99 -2.78 -7.97
CA SER A 8 -0.10 -2.47 -7.06
C SER A 8 -0.90 -3.72 -6.72
N PHE A 9 -1.43 -3.76 -5.50
CA PHE A 9 -2.20 -4.88 -4.99
C PHE A 9 -3.60 -4.44 -4.59
N SER A 10 -4.56 -5.36 -4.68
CA SER A 10 -5.89 -5.19 -4.09
C SER A 10 -6.42 -6.48 -3.49
N ALA A 11 -7.24 -6.35 -2.46
CA ALA A 11 -8.05 -7.43 -1.95
C ALA A 11 -9.45 -6.90 -1.58
N PRO A 12 -10.52 -7.69 -1.79
CA PRO A 12 -11.87 -7.29 -1.43
C PRO A 12 -12.00 -6.93 0.05
N ALA A 13 -12.95 -6.04 0.38
CA ALA A 13 -13.24 -5.64 1.76
C ALA A 13 -13.67 -6.80 2.68
N SER A 14 -14.12 -7.92 2.09
CA SER A 14 -14.50 -9.15 2.77
C SER A 14 -13.32 -9.99 3.25
N VAL A 15 -12.11 -9.76 2.73
CA VAL A 15 -10.90 -10.46 3.19
C VAL A 15 -10.45 -9.82 4.50
N SER A 16 -10.27 -10.64 5.53
CA SER A 16 -9.89 -10.16 6.85
C SER A 16 -8.41 -9.80 6.93
N ALA A 17 -8.04 -8.97 7.90
CA ALA A 17 -6.64 -8.60 8.11
C ALA A 17 -5.79 -9.84 8.49
N GLU A 18 -6.36 -10.79 9.23
CA GLU A 18 -5.73 -12.05 9.63
C GLU A 18 -5.45 -12.95 8.43
N GLN A 19 -6.38 -13.04 7.46
CA GLN A 19 -6.17 -13.80 6.24
C GLN A 19 -5.03 -13.21 5.40
N LEU A 20 -4.98 -11.89 5.28
CA LEU A 20 -3.88 -11.20 4.61
C LEU A 20 -2.56 -11.38 5.36
N ALA A 21 -2.57 -11.34 6.70
CA ALA A 21 -1.37 -11.53 7.51
C ALA A 21 -0.80 -12.93 7.35
N ALA A 22 -1.65 -13.97 7.42
CA ALA A 22 -1.24 -15.36 7.20
C ALA A 22 -0.63 -15.56 5.79
N PHE A 23 -1.22 -14.92 4.78
CA PHE A 23 -0.63 -14.90 3.43
C PHE A 23 0.75 -14.23 3.42
N LEU A 24 0.92 -13.08 4.10
CA LEU A 24 2.21 -12.39 4.15
C LEU A 24 3.27 -13.13 4.97
N GLU A 25 2.89 -13.90 5.98
CA GLU A 25 3.80 -14.76 6.76
C GLU A 25 4.34 -15.91 5.90
N ASP A 26 3.50 -16.51 5.04
CA ASP A 26 3.95 -17.49 4.04
C ASP A 26 4.93 -16.86 3.03
N VAL A 27 4.58 -15.68 2.49
CA VAL A 27 5.48 -14.93 1.58
C VAL A 27 6.76 -14.49 2.28
N GLU A 28 6.72 -14.19 3.59
CA GLU A 28 7.91 -13.89 4.38
C GLU A 28 8.87 -15.07 4.43
N GLY A 29 8.36 -16.29 4.59
CA GLY A 29 9.15 -17.52 4.51
C GLY A 29 9.94 -17.62 3.21
N ASP A 30 9.26 -17.41 2.09
CA ASP A 30 9.88 -17.37 0.76
C ASP A 30 10.90 -16.23 0.64
N ALA A 31 10.59 -15.03 1.16
CA ALA A 31 11.51 -13.88 1.12
C ALA A 31 12.82 -14.16 1.87
N ARG A 32 12.74 -14.81 3.04
CA ARG A 32 13.95 -15.22 3.79
C ARG A 32 14.78 -16.24 3.01
N LEU A 33 14.15 -17.20 2.34
CA LEU A 33 14.85 -18.17 1.48
C LEU A 33 15.53 -17.51 0.28
N MET A 34 14.97 -16.40 -0.22
CA MET A 34 15.59 -15.57 -1.26
C MET A 34 16.74 -14.68 -0.73
N GLY A 35 17.02 -14.69 0.57
CA GLY A 35 18.11 -13.95 1.19
C GLY A 35 17.77 -12.52 1.60
N PHE A 36 16.49 -12.14 1.66
CA PHE A 36 16.10 -10.89 2.32
C PHE A 36 16.30 -11.01 3.83
N HIS A 37 16.96 -10.03 4.44
CA HIS A 37 17.16 -9.95 5.87
C HIS A 37 17.51 -8.51 6.34
N PRO A 38 16.82 -7.96 7.36
CA PRO A 38 15.67 -8.53 8.07
C PRO A 38 14.39 -8.60 7.21
N THR A 39 13.43 -9.40 7.67
CA THR A 39 12.04 -9.40 7.17
C THR A 39 11.10 -9.25 8.35
N THR A 40 9.93 -8.63 8.14
CA THR A 40 8.90 -8.49 9.18
C THR A 40 7.52 -8.34 8.57
N VAL A 41 6.56 -9.10 9.08
CA VAL A 41 5.12 -8.86 8.85
C VAL A 41 4.56 -7.94 9.93
N VAL A 42 3.83 -6.91 9.50
CA VAL A 42 3.15 -5.94 10.36
C VAL A 42 1.66 -6.00 10.06
N ASN A 43 0.84 -6.25 11.08
CA ASN A 43 -0.62 -6.16 11.00
C ASN A 43 -1.12 -5.25 12.12
N GLY A 44 -1.73 -4.12 11.78
CA GLY A 44 -2.38 -3.30 12.79
C GLY A 44 -2.93 -1.96 12.32
N PRO A 45 -3.69 -1.28 13.20
CA PRO A 45 -4.23 0.04 12.95
C PRO A 45 -3.13 1.12 13.04
N PHE A 46 -3.36 2.27 12.42
CA PHE A 46 -2.52 3.47 12.51
C PHE A 46 -3.14 4.52 13.45
N ASP A 47 -3.43 4.10 14.67
CA ASP A 47 -4.18 4.82 15.70
C ASP A 47 -3.32 5.73 16.61
N THR A 48 -2.03 5.41 16.78
CA THR A 48 -1.07 6.26 17.54
C THR A 48 -0.27 7.19 16.63
N PRO A 49 0.31 8.29 17.16
CA PRO A 49 1.22 9.16 16.40
C PRO A 49 2.40 8.40 15.76
N GLU A 50 3.01 7.46 16.50
CA GLU A 50 4.14 6.66 16.05
C GLU A 50 3.75 5.76 14.86
N ARG A 51 2.59 5.10 14.97
CA ARG A 51 2.05 4.24 13.92
C ARG A 51 1.64 5.04 12.68
N ARG A 52 1.10 6.25 12.84
CA ARG A 52 0.84 7.17 11.71
C ARG A 52 2.12 7.66 11.04
N ASN A 53 3.16 7.94 11.81
CA ASN A 53 4.47 8.31 11.27
C ASN A 53 5.10 7.15 10.49
N PHE A 54 4.95 5.92 10.97
CA PHE A 54 5.30 4.74 10.21
C PHE A 54 4.50 4.63 8.91
N ALA A 55 3.16 4.74 8.96
CA ALA A 55 2.30 4.72 7.77
C ALA A 55 2.71 5.75 6.72
N ARG A 56 3.08 6.97 7.12
CA ARG A 56 3.60 8.02 6.22
C ARG A 56 4.87 7.63 5.46
N ARG A 57 5.71 6.77 6.04
CA ARG A 57 6.94 6.29 5.40
C ARG A 57 6.67 5.17 4.41
N VAL A 58 5.73 4.27 4.74
CA VAL A 58 5.52 3.02 3.99
C VAL A 58 4.38 3.07 2.98
N ALA A 59 3.38 3.93 3.19
CA ALA A 59 2.25 4.07 2.30
C ALA A 59 2.39 5.32 1.42
N ARG A 60 1.84 5.24 0.20
CA ARG A 60 1.67 6.41 -0.67
C ARG A 60 0.42 7.20 -0.36
N GLY A 61 -0.49 6.75 0.51
CA GLY A 61 -1.79 7.40 0.70
C GLY A 61 -2.70 7.24 -0.52
N LEU A 62 -4.00 7.38 -0.32
CA LEU A 62 -4.99 7.27 -1.39
C LEU A 62 -5.36 8.66 -1.88
N THR A 63 -5.04 8.97 -3.13
CA THR A 63 -5.43 10.21 -3.78
C THR A 63 -6.89 10.13 -4.22
N VAL A 64 -7.68 11.12 -3.82
CA VAL A 64 -9.07 11.31 -4.23
C VAL A 64 -9.23 12.72 -4.78
N GLU A 65 -9.78 12.81 -5.99
CA GLU A 65 -10.13 14.06 -6.65
C GLU A 65 -11.64 14.10 -6.86
N ASP A 66 -12.30 15.11 -6.30
CA ASP A 66 -13.76 15.27 -6.35
C ASP A 66 -14.15 16.72 -6.03
N ASP A 67 -15.09 17.29 -6.79
CA ASP A 67 -15.55 18.66 -6.60
C ASP A 67 -16.16 18.92 -5.21
N ARG A 68 -16.69 17.88 -4.55
CA ARG A 68 -17.21 17.99 -3.17
C ARG A 68 -16.12 18.29 -2.14
N LEU A 69 -14.85 18.10 -2.49
CA LEU A 69 -13.70 18.39 -1.61
C LEU A 69 -13.26 19.86 -1.67
N ARG A 70 -13.79 20.66 -2.61
CA ARG A 70 -13.46 22.08 -2.74
C ARG A 70 -13.85 22.86 -1.49
N GLY A 71 -12.91 23.64 -0.96
CA GLY A 71 -13.09 24.42 0.28
C GLY A 71 -13.23 23.59 1.57
N VAL A 72 -13.13 22.26 1.52
CA VAL A 72 -13.27 21.39 2.69
C VAL A 72 -11.99 21.41 3.52
N LYS A 73 -12.15 21.63 4.84
CA LYS A 73 -11.05 21.51 5.80
C LYS A 73 -10.99 20.08 6.34
N MET A 74 -9.96 19.34 5.91
CA MET A 74 -9.75 17.96 6.33
C MET A 74 -9.07 17.85 7.70
N PRO A 75 -9.37 16.80 8.49
CA PRO A 75 -8.63 16.52 9.71
C PRO A 75 -7.24 15.94 9.39
N GLU A 76 -6.20 16.44 10.08
CA GLU A 76 -4.79 16.06 9.86
C GLU A 76 -4.52 14.56 10.02
N LYS A 77 -5.34 13.87 10.84
CA LYS A 77 -5.21 12.43 11.07
C LYS A 77 -5.71 11.59 9.90
N ALA A 78 -6.71 12.08 9.15
CA ALA A 78 -7.32 11.33 8.04
C ALA A 78 -6.73 11.72 6.68
N CYS A 79 -6.04 12.86 6.59
CA CYS A 79 -5.55 13.41 5.34
C CYS A 79 -4.12 13.94 5.51
N TRP A 80 -3.21 13.49 4.64
CA TRP A 80 -1.81 13.94 4.64
C TRP A 80 -1.61 15.24 3.86
N SER A 81 -2.41 15.46 2.83
CA SER A 81 -2.45 16.72 2.08
C SER A 81 -3.82 16.91 1.44
N SER A 82 -4.35 18.12 1.50
CA SER A 82 -5.60 18.49 0.84
C SER A 82 -5.43 19.80 0.08
N GLY A 83 -6.16 19.94 -1.02
CA GLY A 83 -6.19 21.12 -1.87
C GLY A 83 -7.58 21.34 -2.42
N ASP A 84 -7.72 22.26 -3.36
CA ASP A 84 -9.02 22.52 -3.98
C ASP A 84 -9.46 21.32 -4.83
N GLY A 85 -10.50 20.60 -4.39
CA GLY A 85 -11.02 19.42 -5.07
C GLY A 85 -10.17 18.16 -4.91
N TYR A 86 -9.21 18.14 -3.97
CA TYR A 86 -8.24 17.05 -3.81
C TYR A 86 -7.99 16.70 -2.35
N CYS A 87 -7.86 15.41 -2.05
CA CYS A 87 -7.29 14.95 -0.78
C CYS A 87 -6.43 13.70 -0.95
N ARG A 88 -5.38 13.58 -0.12
CA ARG A 88 -4.54 12.39 0.01
C ARG A 88 -4.81 11.75 1.36
N LEU A 89 -5.65 10.72 1.36
CA LEU A 89 -6.09 10.04 2.57
C LEU A 89 -4.96 9.23 3.19
N ALA A 90 -4.91 9.29 4.52
CA ALA A 90 -4.10 8.42 5.35
C ALA A 90 -4.79 7.06 5.47
N PRO A 91 -4.05 5.94 5.42
CA PRO A 91 -4.63 4.65 5.77
C PRO A 91 -4.93 4.57 7.28
N GLU A 92 -5.96 3.79 7.63
CA GLU A 92 -6.34 3.49 9.01
C GLU A 92 -5.75 2.16 9.50
N HIS A 93 -5.48 1.22 8.59
CA HIS A 93 -4.93 -0.10 8.90
C HIS A 93 -3.95 -0.53 7.82
N GLY A 94 -2.90 -1.27 8.20
CA GLY A 94 -1.97 -1.90 7.27
C GLY A 94 -1.72 -3.37 7.60
N VAL A 95 -1.61 -4.19 6.56
CA VAL A 95 -1.10 -5.56 6.62
C VAL A 95 0.05 -5.64 5.64
N LEU A 96 1.28 -5.62 6.14
CA LEU A 96 2.48 -5.29 5.37
C LEU A 96 3.58 -6.32 5.61
N LEU A 97 4.33 -6.62 4.57
CA LEU A 97 5.60 -7.33 4.60
C LEU A 97 6.69 -6.32 4.28
N VAL A 98 7.61 -6.10 5.21
CA VAL A 98 8.82 -5.31 5.00
C VAL A 98 9.97 -6.28 4.78
N VAL A 99 10.69 -6.11 3.68
CA VAL A 99 11.91 -6.86 3.36
C VAL A 99 13.07 -5.91 3.17
N THR A 100 14.26 -6.35 3.58
CA THR A 100 15.51 -5.60 3.38
C THR A 100 16.48 -6.46 2.57
N ASP A 101 17.02 -5.89 1.49
CA ASP A 101 18.06 -6.57 0.69
C ASP A 101 19.46 -6.43 1.31
N GLU A 102 20.46 -7.12 0.73
CA GLU A 102 21.85 -7.06 1.21
C GLU A 102 22.48 -5.66 1.14
N ARG A 103 21.86 -4.70 0.45
CA ARG A 103 22.31 -3.31 0.36
C ARG A 103 21.63 -2.44 1.42
N GLY A 104 20.82 -3.03 2.30
CA GLY A 104 20.05 -2.30 3.31
C GLY A 104 18.85 -1.56 2.74
N CYS A 105 18.42 -1.86 1.51
CA CYS A 105 17.26 -1.21 0.90
C CYS A 105 15.97 -1.89 1.38
N GLU A 106 15.11 -1.13 2.05
CA GLU A 106 13.81 -1.58 2.52
C GLU A 106 12.75 -1.44 1.42
N VAL A 107 11.93 -2.49 1.24
CA VAL A 107 10.76 -2.50 0.36
C VAL A 107 9.56 -3.03 1.12
N VAL A 108 8.41 -2.38 0.90
CA VAL A 108 7.14 -2.77 1.51
C VAL A 108 6.21 -3.37 0.48
N PHE A 109 5.68 -4.55 0.79
CA PHE A 109 4.62 -5.25 0.08
C PHE A 109 3.41 -5.38 1.01
N GLY A 110 2.20 -5.47 0.46
CA GLY A 110 1.00 -5.71 1.28
C GLY A 110 -0.12 -4.75 0.98
N PHE A 111 -0.88 -4.41 2.01
CA PHE A 111 -2.24 -3.90 1.88
C PHE A 111 -2.50 -2.78 2.88
N PHE A 112 -3.16 -1.72 2.41
CA PHE A 112 -3.66 -0.64 3.24
C PHE A 112 -5.17 -0.57 3.15
N ARG A 113 -5.81 -0.29 4.30
CA ARG A 113 -7.23 0.05 4.38
C ARG A 113 -7.37 1.52 4.70
N TYR A 114 -8.23 2.19 3.94
CA TYR A 114 -8.52 3.61 4.10
C TYR A 114 -9.88 3.81 4.79
N PRO A 115 -10.14 5.00 5.37
CA PRO A 115 -11.45 5.31 5.94
C PRO A 115 -12.54 5.05 4.91
N GLN A 116 -13.65 4.42 5.30
CA GLN A 116 -14.77 4.19 4.37
C GLN A 116 -15.48 5.48 3.97
N MET A 117 -15.43 6.50 4.83
CA MET A 117 -16.08 7.79 4.64
C MET A 117 -15.06 8.92 4.78
N ILE A 118 -15.08 9.85 3.84
CA ILE A 118 -14.34 11.10 3.94
C ILE A 118 -15.19 12.09 4.74
N ARG A 119 -14.65 12.55 5.86
CA ARG A 119 -15.29 13.51 6.76
C ARG A 119 -14.46 14.79 6.87
N ASP A 120 -15.14 15.92 7.03
CA ASP A 120 -14.46 17.18 7.33
C ASP A 120 -14.00 17.25 8.79
N ARG A 121 -13.33 18.34 9.16
CA ARG A 121 -12.86 18.60 10.54
C ARG A 121 -13.95 18.63 11.61
N THR A 122 -15.22 18.81 11.22
CA THR A 122 -16.38 18.82 12.13
C THR A 122 -17.01 17.43 12.27
N GLY A 123 -16.54 16.45 11.49
CA GLY A 123 -17.08 15.09 11.44
C GLY A 123 -18.22 14.93 10.43
N ARG A 124 -18.57 15.99 9.68
CA ARG A 124 -19.59 15.92 8.63
C ARG A 124 -19.09 15.06 7.47
N GLU A 125 -19.94 14.14 7.03
CA GLU A 125 -19.68 13.29 5.88
C GLU A 125 -19.72 14.10 4.58
N ILE A 126 -18.68 13.93 3.76
CA ILE A 126 -18.55 14.57 2.46
C ILE A 126 -18.89 13.57 1.36
N MET A 127 -18.29 12.38 1.44
CA MET A 127 -18.49 11.30 0.48
C MET A 127 -17.95 9.97 1.00
N THR A 128 -18.34 8.89 0.34
CA THR A 128 -17.71 7.57 0.49
C THR A 128 -16.35 7.56 -0.20
N THR A 129 -15.37 6.93 0.43
CA THR A 129 -14.04 6.74 -0.16
C THR A 129 -14.13 5.76 -1.33
N PRO A 130 -13.50 6.06 -2.48
CA PRO A 130 -13.43 5.13 -3.61
C PRO A 130 -12.87 3.76 -3.18
N GLY A 131 -13.46 2.69 -3.71
CA GLY A 131 -13.04 1.31 -3.42
C GLY A 131 -13.73 0.65 -2.23
N GLU A 132 -14.78 1.26 -1.65
CA GLU A 132 -15.71 0.62 -0.69
C GLU A 132 -15.04 -0.13 0.47
N GLY A 133 -13.93 0.41 0.98
CA GLY A 133 -13.19 -0.19 2.09
C GLY A 133 -12.41 -1.45 1.71
N ALA A 134 -12.16 -1.68 0.42
CA ALA A 134 -11.21 -2.65 -0.07
C ALA A 134 -9.78 -2.34 0.39
N TRP A 135 -8.96 -3.36 0.40
CA TRP A 135 -7.54 -3.26 0.65
C TRP A 135 -6.84 -2.86 -0.64
N THR A 136 -5.96 -1.86 -0.58
CA THR A 136 -5.19 -1.42 -1.75
C THR A 136 -3.77 -1.05 -1.36
N SER A 137 -2.84 -1.17 -2.30
CA SER A 137 -1.49 -0.60 -2.16
C SER A 137 -0.88 -0.35 -3.54
N GLY A 138 0.13 0.51 -3.57
CA GLY A 138 0.95 0.75 -4.75
C GLY A 138 2.35 1.15 -4.35
N ALA A 139 3.35 0.48 -4.92
CA ALA A 139 4.75 0.75 -4.64
C ALA A 139 5.58 0.63 -5.92
N CYS A 140 6.86 1.00 -5.81
CA CYS A 140 7.82 0.76 -6.88
C CYS A 140 9.21 0.52 -6.32
N VAL A 141 10.01 -0.26 -7.03
CA VAL A 141 11.40 -0.55 -6.68
C VAL A 141 12.29 -0.21 -7.87
N LYS A 142 13.38 0.53 -7.61
CA LYS A 142 14.39 0.86 -8.63
C LYS A 142 15.52 -0.17 -8.62
N SER A 143 15.17 -1.43 -8.90
CA SER A 143 16.14 -2.54 -8.90
C SER A 143 15.77 -3.57 -9.98
N PRO A 144 16.76 -4.08 -10.75
CA PRO A 144 16.56 -5.21 -11.66
C PRO A 144 16.49 -6.56 -10.94
N ASP A 145 16.66 -6.58 -9.61
CA ASP A 145 16.67 -7.81 -8.81
C ASP A 145 15.37 -8.60 -8.97
N GLN A 146 15.52 -9.85 -9.39
CA GLN A 146 14.44 -10.78 -9.69
C GLN A 146 13.68 -11.23 -8.44
N ARG A 147 14.29 -11.13 -7.25
CA ARG A 147 13.64 -11.51 -5.99
C ARG A 147 12.40 -10.66 -5.70
N TYR A 148 12.41 -9.37 -6.07
CA TYR A 148 11.23 -8.51 -5.95
C TYR A 148 10.08 -8.96 -6.86
N ARG A 149 10.38 -9.38 -8.10
CA ARG A 149 9.38 -9.95 -9.01
C ARG A 149 8.84 -11.28 -8.49
N SER A 150 9.69 -12.11 -7.90
CA SER A 150 9.26 -13.36 -7.27
C SER A 150 8.25 -13.11 -6.15
N ILE A 151 8.46 -12.09 -5.30
CA ILE A 151 7.46 -11.69 -4.30
C ILE A 151 6.16 -11.24 -4.99
N VAL A 152 6.22 -10.33 -5.97
CA VAL A 152 5.01 -9.86 -6.69
C VAL A 152 4.25 -11.01 -7.37
N ARG A 153 4.96 -12.01 -7.92
CA ARG A 153 4.34 -13.23 -8.47
C ARG A 153 3.56 -14.03 -7.43
N ARG A 154 3.97 -14.04 -6.15
CA ARG A 154 3.17 -14.64 -5.06
C ARG A 154 1.83 -13.94 -4.90
N PHE A 155 1.81 -12.60 -4.94
CA PHE A 155 0.56 -11.82 -4.90
C PHE A 155 -0.29 -12.08 -6.14
N ALA A 156 0.31 -12.19 -7.33
CA ALA A 156 -0.40 -12.53 -8.55
C ALA A 156 -1.05 -13.91 -8.49
N ALA A 157 -0.31 -14.92 -8.02
CA ALA A 157 -0.80 -16.29 -7.86
C ALA A 157 -1.96 -16.39 -6.85
N ALA A 158 -1.95 -15.55 -5.81
CA ALA A 158 -3.03 -15.44 -4.84
C ALA A 158 -4.23 -14.58 -5.32
N GLY A 159 -4.17 -14.00 -6.51
CA GLY A 159 -5.24 -13.16 -7.06
C GLY A 159 -5.27 -11.73 -6.54
N TYR A 160 -4.18 -11.25 -5.92
CA TYR A 160 -4.09 -9.91 -5.32
C TYR A 160 -3.37 -8.88 -6.18
N LEU A 161 -2.81 -9.24 -7.33
CA LEU A 161 -2.14 -8.29 -8.23
C LEU A 161 -3.16 -7.46 -9.02
N SER A 162 -3.11 -6.14 -8.84
CA SER A 162 -3.97 -5.19 -9.58
C SER A 162 -3.30 -4.66 -10.84
N SER A 163 -2.03 -4.27 -10.75
CA SER A 163 -1.26 -3.78 -11.88
C SER A 163 0.22 -4.04 -11.70
N GLU A 164 0.94 -4.19 -12.81
CA GLU A 164 2.38 -4.38 -12.85
C GLU A 164 2.95 -3.71 -14.10
N LEU A 165 4.06 -3.00 -13.95
CA LEU A 165 4.86 -2.46 -15.04
C LEU A 165 6.34 -2.66 -14.70
N ASP A 166 7.02 -3.51 -15.47
CA ASP A 166 8.45 -3.74 -15.33
C ASP A 166 9.22 -3.07 -16.46
N GLU A 167 9.81 -1.90 -16.17
CA GLU A 167 10.64 -1.18 -17.13
C GLU A 167 11.98 -1.87 -17.41
N PHE A 168 12.36 -2.89 -16.62
CA PHE A 168 13.59 -3.66 -16.85
C PHE A 168 13.39 -4.81 -17.83
N GLU A 169 12.16 -5.24 -18.08
CA GLU A 169 11.84 -6.25 -19.08
C GLU A 169 11.42 -5.58 -20.40
N PRO A 170 11.99 -5.99 -21.55
CA PRO A 170 11.57 -5.46 -22.84
C PRO A 170 10.10 -5.79 -23.11
N VAL A 171 9.35 -4.83 -23.65
CA VAL A 171 7.88 -4.82 -23.87
C VAL A 171 7.36 -5.94 -24.83
N GLY A 172 8.15 -6.95 -25.15
CA GLY A 172 7.96 -7.81 -26.33
C GLY A 172 7.95 -9.32 -26.11
N LYS A 173 7.60 -9.84 -24.94
CA LYS A 173 7.32 -11.29 -24.77
C LYS A 173 6.13 -11.53 -23.84
N ARG A 174 4.92 -11.36 -24.37
CA ARG A 174 3.71 -12.04 -23.87
C ARG A 174 3.29 -13.05 -24.92
#